data_AF-A0AAU2KJ87-F1
#
_entry.id   AF-A0AAU2KJ87-F1
#
_cell.length_a   1.000
_cell.length_b   1.000
_cell.length_c   1.000
_cell.angle_alpha   90.00
_cell.angle_beta   90.00
_cell.angle_gamma   90.00
#
_symmetry.space_group_name_H-M   'P 1'
#
loop_
_entity.id
_entity.type
_entity.pdbx_description
1 polymer ?
#
loop_
_entity_poly.entity_id
_entity_poly.type
_entity_poly.pdbx_seq_one_letter_code
_entity_poly.pdbx_strand_id
1 'polypeptide(L)'
;MTGDAAAAAAAAAAAEKVAGVARELAARVTRYDAQRDHRAVFAYTYFRLTSDLAASLRTNGLSFRAPDWVADLSVSLAAGYFTAMDAIDTWLGLVPGARSRPGGEIRSADLPETIPKPWRDVYAASTVRHSYVLEEVLFSMMAHMSYDLPLALRALVARGEVHHRIADFHRMNDLLATSIDGVQEHIAARYCRRLDSLDRLFTRDDELFTSYGIRVARGLAWFNCDRLLDPDARDEAMGSISRSTAAFIAEFRSPDDWRRRHAFQVLRALVPSRRQWPAPGTPVEALR
;
A
#
# COMPACT_ATOMS: atom_id res chain seq x y z
N MET A 1 -29.69 -14.72 -23.57
CA MET A 1 -28.48 -14.39 -24.36
C MET A 1 -28.00 -12.94 -24.23
N THR A 2 -28.84 -11.97 -23.86
CA THR A 2 -28.42 -10.55 -23.74
C THR A 2 -27.79 -10.18 -22.39
N GLY A 3 -28.13 -10.88 -21.30
CA GLY A 3 -27.60 -10.60 -19.96
C GLY A 3 -26.13 -10.97 -19.76
N ASP A 4 -25.72 -12.17 -20.20
CA ASP A 4 -24.35 -12.65 -20.01
C ASP A 4 -23.31 -11.84 -20.81
N ALA A 5 -23.68 -11.41 -22.02
CA ALA A 5 -22.83 -10.55 -22.84
C ALA A 5 -22.64 -9.15 -22.23
N ALA A 6 -23.70 -8.58 -21.64
CA ALA A 6 -23.61 -7.29 -20.95
C ALA A 6 -22.77 -7.38 -19.67
N ALA A 7 -22.92 -8.46 -18.90
CA ALA A 7 -22.11 -8.71 -17.71
C ALA A 7 -20.62 -8.90 -18.06
N ALA A 8 -20.32 -9.65 -19.12
CA ALA A 8 -18.96 -9.82 -19.60
C ALA A 8 -18.34 -8.50 -20.09
N ALA A 9 -19.10 -7.66 -20.80
CA ALA A 9 -18.65 -6.33 -21.22
C ALA A 9 -18.37 -5.40 -20.03
N ALA A 10 -19.22 -5.41 -19.00
CA ALA A 10 -19.01 -4.64 -17.78
C ALA A 10 -17.75 -5.09 -17.02
N ALA A 11 -17.53 -6.41 -16.90
CA ALA A 11 -16.32 -6.97 -16.29
C ALA A 11 -15.05 -6.60 -17.08
N ALA A 12 -15.10 -6.63 -18.41
CA ALA A 12 -14.00 -6.20 -19.26
C ALA A 12 -13.68 -4.70 -19.09
N ALA A 13 -14.70 -3.84 -19.04
CA ALA A 13 -14.52 -2.41 -18.80
C ALA A 13 -13.94 -2.13 -17.40
N ALA A 14 -14.40 -2.84 -16.38
CA ALA A 14 -13.85 -2.79 -15.03
C ALA A 14 -12.37 -3.22 -15.00
N ALA A 15 -12.04 -4.32 -15.68
CA ALA A 15 -10.67 -4.81 -15.79
C ALA A 15 -9.76 -3.78 -16.47
N GLU A 16 -10.22 -3.09 -17.51
CA GLU A 16 -9.44 -2.06 -18.19
C GLU A 16 -9.21 -0.82 -17.32
N LYS A 17 -10.22 -0.39 -16.55
CA LYS A 17 -10.05 0.68 -15.54
C LYS A 17 -8.93 0.35 -14.56
N VAL A 18 -8.93 -0.87 -14.00
CA VAL A 18 -7.91 -1.32 -13.04
C VAL A 18 -6.55 -1.50 -13.73
N ALA A 19 -6.52 -1.97 -14.98
CA ALA A 19 -5.28 -2.05 -15.77
C ALA A 19 -4.68 -0.66 -16.01
N GLY A 20 -5.50 0.39 -16.17
CA GLY A 20 -5.05 1.78 -16.19
C GLY A 20 -4.29 2.17 -14.93
N VAL A 21 -4.84 1.86 -13.76
CA VAL A 21 -4.16 2.09 -12.47
C VAL A 21 -2.82 1.34 -12.39
N ALA A 22 -2.80 0.08 -12.82
CA ALA A 22 -1.57 -0.72 -12.85
C ALA A 22 -0.50 -0.10 -13.75
N ARG A 23 -0.86 0.44 -14.93
CA ARG A 23 0.09 1.15 -15.80
C ARG A 23 0.69 2.37 -15.13
N GLU A 24 -0.12 3.15 -14.41
CA GLU A 24 0.39 4.33 -13.70
C GLU A 24 1.26 3.99 -12.50
N LEU A 25 0.99 2.87 -11.83
CA LEU A 25 1.88 2.32 -10.81
C LEU A 25 3.20 1.84 -11.44
N ALA A 26 3.16 1.14 -12.57
CA ALA A 26 4.36 0.67 -13.27
C ALA A 26 5.28 1.82 -13.72
N ALA A 27 4.70 2.92 -14.21
CA ALA A 27 5.46 4.13 -14.56
C ALA A 27 6.15 4.74 -13.33
N ARG A 28 5.45 4.78 -12.18
CA ARG A 28 6.01 5.25 -10.90
C ARG A 28 7.12 4.33 -10.40
N VAL A 29 6.94 3.01 -10.44
CA VAL A 29 7.97 2.03 -10.08
C VAL A 29 9.23 2.25 -10.91
N THR A 30 9.09 2.36 -12.24
CA THR A 30 10.23 2.59 -13.15
C THR A 30 10.99 3.86 -12.77
N ARG A 31 10.28 4.95 -12.48
CA ARG A 31 10.86 6.22 -12.05
C ARG A 31 11.56 6.10 -10.69
N TYR A 32 10.91 5.49 -9.70
CA TYR A 32 11.46 5.35 -8.35
C TYR A 32 12.67 4.42 -8.33
N ASP A 33 12.67 3.33 -9.12
CA ASP A 33 13.81 2.44 -9.26
C ASP A 33 15.03 3.15 -9.84
N ALA A 34 14.84 3.94 -10.91
CA ALA A 34 15.91 4.74 -11.51
C ALA A 34 16.52 5.75 -10.50
N GLN A 35 15.70 6.24 -9.57
CA GLN A 35 16.09 7.19 -8.53
C GLN A 35 16.56 6.52 -7.24
N ARG A 36 16.48 5.19 -7.14
CA ARG A 36 16.73 4.42 -5.92
C ARG A 36 15.90 4.94 -4.73
N ASP A 37 14.66 5.27 -5.01
CA ASP A 37 13.72 5.89 -4.07
C ASP A 37 12.98 4.81 -3.28
N HIS A 38 12.96 4.94 -1.96
CA HIS A 38 12.33 3.99 -1.03
C HIS A 38 10.84 3.72 -1.34
N ARG A 39 10.16 4.68 -1.98
CA ARG A 39 8.77 4.53 -2.42
C ARG A 39 8.57 3.42 -3.47
N ALA A 40 9.63 3.00 -4.17
CA ALA A 40 9.55 1.98 -5.21
C ALA A 40 9.00 0.65 -4.71
N VAL A 41 9.38 0.25 -3.49
CA VAL A 41 9.04 -1.09 -2.96
C VAL A 41 7.53 -1.23 -2.77
N PHE A 42 6.89 -0.25 -2.14
CA PHE A 42 5.44 -0.27 -1.99
C PHE A 42 4.72 -0.01 -3.32
N ALA A 43 5.22 0.92 -4.16
CA ALA A 43 4.65 1.13 -5.49
C ALA A 43 4.64 -0.17 -6.32
N TYR A 44 5.69 -0.99 -6.21
CA TYR A 44 5.78 -2.28 -6.88
C TYR A 44 4.84 -3.31 -6.26
N THR A 45 4.76 -3.37 -4.93
CA THR A 45 3.76 -4.19 -4.22
C THR A 45 2.35 -3.87 -4.70
N TYR A 46 2.00 -2.59 -4.76
CA TYR A 46 0.69 -2.12 -5.18
C TYR A 46 0.43 -2.40 -6.67
N PHE A 47 1.43 -2.20 -7.52
CA PHE A 47 1.37 -2.58 -8.94
C PHE A 47 0.99 -4.06 -9.13
N ARG A 48 1.64 -4.96 -8.38
CA ARG A 48 1.40 -6.41 -8.49
C ARG A 48 -0.02 -6.78 -8.06
N LEU A 49 -0.44 -6.33 -6.88
CA LEU A 49 -1.81 -6.58 -6.39
C LEU A 49 -2.89 -6.00 -7.33
N THR A 50 -2.64 -4.82 -7.90
CA THR A 50 -3.55 -4.19 -8.86
C THR A 50 -3.60 -4.95 -10.19
N SER A 51 -2.46 -5.48 -10.64
CA SER A 51 -2.37 -6.31 -11.84
C SER A 51 -3.14 -7.63 -11.67
N ASP A 52 -3.01 -8.27 -10.51
CA ASP A 52 -3.74 -9.48 -10.16
C ASP A 52 -5.27 -9.21 -10.12
N LEU A 53 -5.69 -8.05 -9.60
CA LEU A 53 -7.09 -7.64 -9.64
C LEU A 53 -7.59 -7.44 -11.07
N ALA A 54 -6.83 -6.75 -11.92
CA ALA A 54 -7.18 -6.57 -13.33
C ALA A 54 -7.31 -7.92 -14.06
N ALA A 55 -6.40 -8.86 -13.80
CA ALA A 55 -6.46 -10.22 -14.36
C ALA A 55 -7.68 -10.99 -13.83
N SER A 56 -7.97 -10.92 -12.54
CA SER A 56 -9.14 -11.56 -11.93
C SER A 56 -10.46 -11.01 -12.46
N LEU A 57 -10.56 -9.70 -12.74
CA LEU A 57 -11.75 -9.08 -13.33
C LEU A 57 -11.93 -9.54 -14.79
N ARG A 58 -10.84 -9.60 -15.55
CA ARG A 58 -10.86 -10.01 -16.96
C ARG A 58 -11.27 -11.48 -17.14
N THR A 59 -10.77 -12.36 -16.28
CA THR A 59 -11.03 -13.81 -16.32
C THR A 59 -12.25 -14.22 -15.52
N ASN A 60 -12.88 -13.27 -14.81
CA ASN A 60 -13.95 -13.52 -13.84
C ASN A 60 -13.55 -14.52 -12.71
N GLY A 61 -12.25 -14.61 -12.38
CA GLY A 61 -11.70 -15.63 -11.47
C GLY A 61 -12.32 -15.66 -10.07
N LEU A 62 -12.71 -14.49 -9.52
CA LEU A 62 -13.37 -14.38 -8.22
C LEU A 62 -14.89 -14.17 -8.30
N SER A 63 -15.45 -13.98 -9.50
CA SER A 63 -16.89 -13.80 -9.71
C SER A 63 -17.52 -12.64 -8.92
N PHE A 64 -16.90 -11.45 -8.93
CA PHE A 64 -17.42 -10.23 -8.30
C PHE A 64 -18.86 -9.93 -8.74
N ARG A 65 -19.74 -9.55 -7.80
CA ARG A 65 -21.14 -9.20 -8.10
C ARG A 65 -21.26 -7.84 -8.78
N ALA A 66 -20.36 -6.93 -8.45
CA ALA A 66 -20.30 -5.55 -8.93
C ALA A 66 -18.85 -5.20 -9.34
N PRO A 67 -18.37 -5.73 -10.47
CA PRO A 67 -17.00 -5.52 -10.93
C PRO A 67 -16.69 -4.04 -11.21
N ASP A 68 -17.69 -3.27 -11.63
CA ASP A 68 -17.62 -1.82 -11.82
C ASP A 68 -17.32 -1.08 -10.50
N TRP A 69 -18.02 -1.44 -9.43
CA TRP A 69 -17.80 -0.87 -8.10
C TRP A 69 -16.40 -1.21 -7.56
N VAL A 70 -15.93 -2.45 -7.78
CA VAL A 70 -14.57 -2.87 -7.39
C VAL A 70 -13.52 -2.06 -8.14
N ALA A 71 -13.71 -1.84 -9.44
CA ALA A 71 -12.83 -1.02 -10.26
C ALA A 71 -12.84 0.45 -9.81
N ASP A 72 -14.02 1.02 -9.53
CA ASP A 72 -14.13 2.40 -9.05
C ASP A 72 -13.49 2.59 -7.67
N LEU A 73 -13.58 1.59 -6.78
CA LEU A 73 -12.89 1.60 -5.50
C LEU A 73 -11.37 1.56 -5.71
N SER A 74 -10.88 0.70 -6.61
CA SER A 74 -9.45 0.63 -6.95
C SER A 74 -8.92 1.96 -7.50
N VAL A 75 -9.67 2.60 -8.40
CA VAL A 75 -9.33 3.92 -8.95
C VAL A 75 -9.33 5.00 -7.87
N SER A 76 -10.37 5.04 -7.03
CA SER A 76 -10.46 6.04 -5.96
C SER A 76 -9.35 5.87 -4.92
N LEU A 77 -9.02 4.63 -4.58
CA LEU A 77 -7.94 4.28 -3.65
C LEU A 77 -6.57 4.69 -4.22
N ALA A 78 -6.34 4.41 -5.51
CA ALA A 78 -5.12 4.83 -6.19
C ALA A 78 -4.99 6.35 -6.32
N ALA A 79 -6.08 7.07 -6.55
CA ALA A 79 -6.07 8.52 -6.68
C ALA A 79 -5.56 9.22 -5.40
N GLY A 80 -5.97 8.75 -4.22
CA GLY A 80 -5.48 9.25 -2.94
C GLY A 80 -3.97 9.02 -2.77
N TYR A 81 -3.51 7.80 -3.05
CA TYR A 81 -2.09 7.45 -3.04
C TYR A 81 -1.28 8.31 -4.03
N PHE A 82 -1.72 8.44 -5.28
CA PHE A 82 -1.04 9.23 -6.31
C PHE A 82 -0.93 10.70 -5.91
N THR A 83 -1.99 11.27 -5.36
CA THR A 83 -1.99 12.65 -4.86
C THR A 83 -0.94 12.83 -3.76
N ALA A 84 -0.83 11.90 -2.81
CA ALA A 84 0.19 11.95 -1.77
C ALA A 84 1.62 11.83 -2.35
N MET A 85 1.83 10.92 -3.30
CA MET A 85 3.13 10.71 -3.94
C MET A 85 3.57 11.92 -4.79
N ASP A 86 2.64 12.50 -5.55
CA ASP A 86 2.89 13.66 -6.41
C ASP A 86 3.17 14.92 -5.56
N ALA A 87 2.52 15.05 -4.39
CA ALA A 87 2.81 16.11 -3.43
C ALA A 87 4.23 15.96 -2.82
N ILE A 88 4.64 14.72 -2.50
CA ILE A 88 6.03 14.42 -2.07
C ILE A 88 7.02 14.78 -3.18
N ASP A 89 6.73 14.39 -4.43
CA ASP A 89 7.59 14.70 -5.58
C ASP A 89 7.76 16.21 -5.80
N THR A 90 6.65 16.95 -5.69
CA THR A 90 6.65 18.41 -5.76
C THR A 90 7.54 19.01 -4.67
N TRP A 91 7.37 18.57 -3.42
CA TRP A 91 8.21 19.03 -2.32
C TRP A 91 9.70 18.71 -2.51
N LEU A 92 10.03 17.50 -2.97
CA LEU A 92 11.42 17.11 -3.27
C LEU A 92 12.05 17.94 -4.38
N GLY A 93 11.27 18.41 -5.36
CA GLY A 93 11.74 19.32 -6.41
C GLY A 93 12.04 20.73 -5.90
N LEU A 94 11.34 21.17 -4.83
CA LEU A 94 11.49 22.49 -4.23
C LEU A 94 12.62 22.57 -3.20
N VAL A 95 13.08 21.44 -2.67
CA VAL A 95 14.11 21.40 -1.62
C VAL A 95 15.39 20.72 -2.16
N PRO A 96 16.34 21.49 -2.71
CA PRO A 96 17.62 20.95 -3.18
C PRO A 96 18.34 20.15 -2.10
N GLY A 97 18.80 18.95 -2.46
CA GLY A 97 19.53 18.06 -1.54
C GLY A 97 18.66 17.34 -0.52
N ALA A 98 17.32 17.49 -0.51
CA ALA A 98 16.45 16.73 0.40
C ALA A 98 16.65 15.22 0.30
N ARG A 99 16.93 14.70 -0.90
CA ARG A 99 17.22 13.27 -1.15
C ARG A 99 18.61 12.81 -0.70
N SER A 100 19.52 13.74 -0.39
CA SER A 100 20.94 13.46 -0.19
C SER A 100 21.52 14.09 1.06
N ARG A 101 20.69 14.65 1.96
CA ARG A 101 21.14 15.30 3.20
C ARG A 101 22.00 14.31 4.02
N PRO A 102 23.33 14.55 4.14
CA PRO A 102 24.19 13.68 4.92
C PRO A 102 23.79 13.78 6.40
N GLY A 103 23.27 12.68 6.97
CA GLY A 103 22.87 12.63 8.38
C GLY A 103 21.56 13.33 8.74
N GLY A 104 20.80 13.85 7.77
CA GLY A 104 19.52 14.52 8.02
C GLY A 104 18.34 13.58 7.80
N GLU A 105 17.93 12.86 8.84
CA GLU A 105 16.65 12.15 8.84
C GLU A 105 15.53 13.17 8.56
N ILE A 106 14.69 12.90 7.55
CA ILE A 106 13.53 13.73 7.27
C ILE A 106 12.49 13.41 8.34
N ARG A 107 12.06 14.42 9.09
CA ARG A 107 10.98 14.27 10.07
C ARG A 107 9.65 14.50 9.39
N SER A 108 8.61 13.83 9.85
CA SER A 108 7.24 14.02 9.34
C SER A 108 6.80 15.49 9.34
N ALA A 109 7.22 16.25 10.36
CA ALA A 109 6.95 17.69 10.48
C ALA A 109 7.68 18.57 9.44
N ASP A 110 8.72 18.06 8.78
CA ASP A 110 9.44 18.80 7.74
C ASP A 110 8.69 18.78 6.40
N LEU A 111 7.76 17.84 6.22
CA LEU A 111 6.95 17.71 5.01
C LEU A 111 5.69 18.61 5.11
N PRO A 112 5.28 19.23 3.99
CA PRO A 112 4.13 20.13 3.96
C PRO A 112 2.82 19.43 4.29
N GLU A 113 1.90 20.15 4.93
CA GLU A 113 0.56 19.66 5.31
C GLU A 113 -0.32 19.28 4.11
N THR A 114 0.07 19.66 2.89
CA THR A 114 -0.57 19.18 1.65
C THR A 114 -0.40 17.67 1.45
N ILE A 115 0.60 17.06 2.10
CA ILE A 115 0.79 15.61 2.14
C ILE A 115 0.03 15.07 3.36
N PRO A 116 -0.87 14.09 3.18
CA PRO A 116 -1.57 13.48 4.30
C PRO A 116 -0.62 12.97 5.38
N LYS A 117 -0.97 13.22 6.64
CA LYS A 117 -0.10 12.89 7.79
C LYS A 117 0.45 11.46 7.76
N PRO A 118 -0.36 10.40 7.53
CA PRO A 118 0.17 9.03 7.41
C PRO A 118 1.27 8.87 6.38
N TRP A 119 1.15 9.51 5.21
CA TRP A 119 2.16 9.46 4.16
C TRP A 119 3.41 10.27 4.48
N ARG A 120 3.29 11.37 5.25
CA ARG A 120 4.46 12.06 5.83
C ARG A 120 5.20 11.18 6.83
N ASP A 121 4.47 10.48 7.69
CA ASP A 121 5.04 9.57 8.68
C ASP A 121 5.75 8.38 8.01
N VAL A 122 5.15 7.79 6.97
CA VAL A 122 5.76 6.72 6.15
C VAL A 122 7.02 7.21 5.45
N TYR A 123 6.95 8.37 4.77
CA TYR A 123 8.10 8.89 4.04
C TYR A 123 9.27 9.21 4.98
N ALA A 124 8.99 9.90 6.09
CA ALA A 124 9.97 10.15 7.15
C ALA A 124 10.61 8.85 7.65
N ALA A 125 9.78 7.84 7.98
CA ALA A 125 10.26 6.55 8.46
C ALA A 125 11.16 5.84 7.42
N SER A 126 10.84 5.93 6.14
CA SER A 126 11.62 5.31 5.05
C SER A 126 13.01 5.94 4.85
N THR A 127 13.19 7.20 5.25
CA THR A 127 14.45 7.95 5.07
C THR A 127 15.48 7.67 6.17
N VAL A 128 15.08 6.99 7.24
CA VAL A 128 15.97 6.61 8.35
C VAL A 128 17.02 5.61 7.87
N ARG A 129 18.26 5.77 8.32
CA ARG A 129 19.37 4.86 7.95
C ARG A 129 19.00 3.42 8.33
N HIS A 130 19.20 2.48 7.40
CA HIS A 130 18.85 1.06 7.56
C HIS A 130 17.35 0.74 7.61
N SER A 131 16.50 1.47 6.88
CA SER A 131 15.14 1.00 6.62
C SER A 131 15.16 -0.27 5.75
N TYR A 132 14.51 -1.33 6.25
CA TYR A 132 14.41 -2.61 5.56
C TYR A 132 13.29 -2.57 4.52
N VAL A 133 13.45 -3.33 3.43
CA VAL A 133 12.45 -3.48 2.37
C VAL A 133 11.08 -3.84 2.96
N LEU A 134 11.06 -4.69 3.98
CA LEU A 134 9.85 -5.08 4.70
C LEU A 134 9.15 -3.89 5.40
N GLU A 135 9.90 -3.04 6.12
CA GLU A 135 9.34 -1.90 6.84
C GLU A 135 8.63 -0.94 5.87
N GLU A 136 9.24 -0.68 4.71
CA GLU A 136 8.66 0.18 3.69
C GLU A 136 7.31 -0.33 3.20
N VAL A 137 7.20 -1.65 3.01
CA VAL A 137 5.95 -2.29 2.60
C VAL A 137 4.93 -2.22 3.74
N LEU A 138 5.29 -2.64 4.96
CA LEU A 138 4.38 -2.70 6.09
C LEU A 138 3.83 -1.32 6.47
N PHE A 139 4.69 -0.29 6.56
CA PHE A 139 4.25 1.06 6.93
C PHE A 139 3.38 1.69 5.84
N SER A 140 3.74 1.50 4.58
CA SER A 140 2.94 2.00 3.46
C SER A 140 1.60 1.26 3.35
N MET A 141 1.59 -0.07 3.55
CA MET A 141 0.35 -0.85 3.61
C MET A 141 -0.55 -0.40 4.75
N MET A 142 0.02 -0.10 5.91
CA MET A 142 -0.74 0.44 7.03
C MET A 142 -1.39 1.77 6.65
N ALA A 143 -0.63 2.74 6.15
CA ALA A 143 -1.20 4.02 5.67
C ALA A 143 -2.29 3.81 4.61
N HIS A 144 -2.04 2.93 3.64
CA HIS A 144 -2.96 2.68 2.55
C HIS A 144 -4.28 2.02 3.00
N MET A 145 -4.21 1.07 3.93
CA MET A 145 -5.41 0.40 4.45
C MET A 145 -6.11 1.22 5.53
N SER A 146 -5.39 1.86 6.45
CA SER A 146 -5.99 2.56 7.59
C SER A 146 -6.45 3.97 7.25
N TYR A 147 -5.84 4.63 6.26
CA TYR A 147 -6.14 6.02 5.89
C TYR A 147 -6.75 6.14 4.49
N ASP A 148 -6.11 5.61 3.45
CA ASP A 148 -6.63 5.82 2.08
C ASP A 148 -7.93 5.04 1.83
N LEU A 149 -8.01 3.77 2.27
CA LEU A 149 -9.18 2.92 2.06
C LEU A 149 -10.49 3.45 2.66
N PRO A 150 -10.57 3.90 3.93
CA PRO A 150 -11.82 4.48 4.45
C PRO A 150 -12.22 5.76 3.70
N LEU A 151 -11.26 6.58 3.25
CA LEU A 151 -11.54 7.78 2.47
C LEU A 151 -12.02 7.46 1.05
N ALA A 152 -11.44 6.45 0.41
CA ALA A 152 -11.87 5.95 -0.88
C ALA A 152 -13.29 5.37 -0.81
N LEU A 153 -13.59 4.55 0.21
CA LEU A 153 -14.94 4.05 0.45
C LEU A 153 -15.94 5.19 0.64
N ARG A 154 -15.62 6.19 1.47
CA ARG A 154 -16.46 7.37 1.67
C ARG A 154 -16.72 8.15 0.38
N ALA A 155 -15.70 8.30 -0.47
CA ALA A 155 -15.86 8.97 -1.77
C ALA A 155 -16.81 8.23 -2.70
N LEU A 156 -16.85 6.89 -2.63
CA LEU A 156 -17.83 6.08 -3.36
C LEU A 156 -19.23 6.18 -2.74
N VAL A 157 -19.35 6.23 -1.41
CA VAL A 157 -20.66 6.43 -0.74
C VAL A 157 -21.31 7.74 -1.16
N ALA A 158 -20.53 8.80 -1.33
CA ALA A 158 -21.05 10.07 -1.82
C ALA A 158 -21.64 9.98 -3.25
N ARG A 159 -21.35 8.90 -3.99
CA ARG A 159 -21.85 8.63 -5.35
C ARG A 159 -22.99 7.60 -5.39
N GLY A 160 -23.34 6.97 -4.26
CA GLY A 160 -24.38 5.94 -4.16
C GLY A 160 -24.15 4.99 -2.98
N GLU A 161 -25.02 4.00 -2.78
CA GLU A 161 -24.93 3.11 -1.61
C GLU A 161 -23.82 2.06 -1.72
N VAL A 162 -22.96 1.96 -0.69
CA VAL A 162 -21.85 1.00 -0.61
C VAL A 162 -22.18 -0.21 0.27
N HIS A 163 -23.18 -0.16 1.15
CA HIS A 163 -23.45 -1.26 2.09
C HIS A 163 -23.80 -2.59 1.40
N HIS A 164 -24.47 -2.55 0.25
CA HIS A 164 -24.72 -3.75 -0.57
C HIS A 164 -23.47 -4.33 -1.25
N ARG A 165 -22.30 -3.69 -1.11
CA ARG A 165 -21.03 -4.06 -1.74
C ARG A 165 -20.04 -4.74 -0.80
N ILE A 166 -20.43 -4.96 0.47
CA ILE A 166 -19.58 -5.61 1.48
C ILE A 166 -19.12 -7.02 1.05
N ALA A 167 -19.95 -7.75 0.30
CA ALA A 167 -19.60 -9.06 -0.22
C ALA A 167 -18.40 -9.00 -1.18
N ASP A 168 -18.39 -8.05 -2.12
CA ASP A 168 -17.26 -7.85 -3.04
C ASP A 168 -16.06 -7.22 -2.34
N PHE A 169 -16.30 -6.36 -1.34
CA PHE A 169 -15.25 -5.84 -0.46
C PHE A 169 -14.47 -6.95 0.26
N HIS A 170 -15.20 -7.96 0.78
CA HIS A 170 -14.60 -9.12 1.44
C HIS A 170 -13.95 -10.09 0.45
N ARG A 171 -14.55 -10.29 -0.73
CA ARG A 171 -13.96 -11.14 -1.78
C ARG A 171 -12.60 -10.62 -2.26
N MET A 172 -12.36 -9.31 -2.22
CA MET A 172 -11.03 -8.75 -2.44
C MET A 172 -9.99 -9.30 -1.44
N ASN A 173 -10.38 -9.66 -0.21
CA ASN A 173 -9.45 -10.26 0.76
C ASN A 173 -8.97 -11.64 0.30
N ASP A 174 -9.78 -12.36 -0.46
CA ASP A 174 -9.41 -13.67 -1.00
C ASP A 174 -8.39 -13.51 -2.12
N LEU A 175 -8.54 -12.48 -2.98
CA LEU A 175 -7.50 -12.10 -3.95
C LEU A 175 -6.18 -11.80 -3.23
N LEU A 176 -6.23 -10.90 -2.24
CA LEU A 176 -5.05 -10.50 -1.49
C LEU A 176 -4.37 -11.72 -0.85
N ALA A 177 -5.15 -12.63 -0.24
CA ALA A 177 -4.63 -13.86 0.36
C ALA A 177 -3.88 -14.73 -0.65
N THR A 178 -4.40 -14.88 -1.87
CA THR A 178 -3.74 -15.67 -2.92
C THR A 178 -2.52 -14.99 -3.53
N SER A 179 -2.44 -13.66 -3.45
CA SER A 179 -1.33 -12.88 -4.03
C SER A 179 -0.16 -12.65 -3.09
N ILE A 180 -0.33 -12.82 -1.76
CA ILE A 180 0.69 -12.51 -0.74
C ILE A 180 2.03 -13.19 -1.03
N ASP A 181 2.04 -14.52 -1.17
CA ASP A 181 3.27 -15.30 -1.35
C ASP A 181 3.99 -14.89 -2.64
N GLY A 182 3.24 -14.74 -3.73
CA GLY A 182 3.77 -14.26 -4.99
C GLY A 182 4.37 -12.85 -4.84
N VAL A 183 3.66 -11.92 -4.20
CA VAL A 183 4.16 -10.56 -4.00
C VAL A 183 5.46 -10.55 -3.18
N GLN A 184 5.56 -11.36 -2.12
CA GLN A 184 6.79 -11.49 -1.34
C GLN A 184 7.96 -11.98 -2.19
N GLU A 185 7.76 -13.03 -2.99
CA GLU A 185 8.78 -13.56 -3.89
C GLU A 185 9.27 -12.50 -4.88
N HIS A 186 8.34 -11.74 -5.49
CA HIS A 186 8.68 -10.70 -6.45
C HIS A 186 9.42 -9.52 -5.82
N ILE A 187 8.99 -9.08 -4.63
CA ILE A 187 9.70 -8.04 -3.87
C ILE A 187 11.10 -8.52 -3.50
N ALA A 188 11.22 -9.76 -3.03
CA ALA A 188 12.49 -10.35 -2.65
C ALA A 188 13.45 -10.42 -3.85
N ALA A 189 12.97 -10.91 -4.99
CA ALA A 189 13.76 -10.98 -6.22
C ALA A 189 14.19 -9.59 -6.70
N ARG A 190 13.31 -8.58 -6.65
CA ARG A 190 13.60 -7.22 -7.16
C ARG A 190 14.49 -6.41 -6.24
N TYR A 191 14.27 -6.47 -4.93
CA TYR A 191 14.85 -5.54 -3.96
C TYR A 191 15.80 -6.16 -2.93
N CYS A 192 15.93 -7.50 -2.88
CA CYS A 192 16.83 -8.20 -1.95
C CYS A 192 17.88 -9.07 -2.67
N ARG A 193 19.17 -8.91 -2.31
CA ARG A 193 20.28 -9.68 -2.90
C ARG A 193 20.24 -11.19 -2.58
N ARG A 194 19.48 -11.63 -1.56
CA ARG A 194 19.34 -13.05 -1.15
C ARG A 194 17.94 -13.30 -0.58
N LEU A 195 17.21 -14.26 -1.18
CA LEU A 195 15.81 -14.60 -0.87
C LEU A 195 15.63 -15.07 0.59
N ASP A 196 16.49 -15.97 1.08
CA ASP A 196 16.47 -16.52 2.46
C ASP A 196 16.42 -15.47 3.60
N SER A 197 16.75 -14.21 3.29
CA SER A 197 16.80 -13.14 4.29
C SER A 197 15.42 -12.52 4.56
N LEU A 198 14.51 -12.53 3.58
CA LEU A 198 13.13 -12.08 3.77
C LEU A 198 12.29 -13.16 4.44
N ASP A 199 12.45 -14.43 4.05
CA ASP A 199 11.72 -15.54 4.68
C ASP A 199 11.96 -15.61 6.18
N ARG A 200 13.20 -15.39 6.65
CA ARG A 200 13.51 -15.35 8.10
C ARG A 200 12.93 -14.14 8.83
N LEU A 201 12.63 -13.06 8.12
CA LEU A 201 12.06 -11.83 8.69
C LEU A 201 10.52 -11.91 8.70
N PHE A 202 9.92 -12.47 7.65
CA PHE A 202 8.48 -12.70 7.51
C PHE A 202 7.94 -13.88 8.34
N THR A 203 8.80 -14.82 8.79
CA THR A 203 8.37 -16.05 9.49
C THR A 203 8.15 -15.89 11.00
N ARG A 204 8.47 -14.74 11.60
CA ARG A 204 8.24 -14.48 13.02
C ARG A 204 7.55 -13.14 13.24
N ASP A 205 6.25 -13.21 13.50
CA ASP A 205 5.40 -12.17 14.09
C ASP A 205 4.98 -10.97 13.20
N ASP A 206 5.09 -11.03 11.86
CA ASP A 206 4.51 -10.01 10.97
C ASP A 206 2.99 -10.21 10.76
N GLU A 207 2.21 -10.03 11.82
CA GLU A 207 0.75 -10.29 11.84
C GLU A 207 0.00 -9.55 10.71
N LEU A 208 0.45 -8.35 10.31
CA LEU A 208 -0.19 -7.53 9.29
C LEU A 208 -0.03 -8.06 7.86
N PHE A 209 1.06 -8.77 7.53
CA PHE A 209 1.27 -9.37 6.20
C PHE A 209 0.68 -10.78 6.10
N THR A 210 -0.10 -11.20 7.08
CA THR A 210 -0.90 -12.42 7.01
C THR A 210 -2.26 -12.14 6.38
N SER A 211 -2.92 -13.18 5.84
CA SER A 211 -4.32 -13.07 5.41
C SER A 211 -5.22 -12.53 6.52
N TYR A 212 -4.96 -12.90 7.77
CA TYR A 212 -5.73 -12.43 8.92
C TYR A 212 -5.54 -10.93 9.19
N GLY A 213 -4.29 -10.45 9.27
CA GLY A 213 -3.99 -9.04 9.50
C GLY A 213 -4.58 -8.12 8.43
N ILE A 214 -4.50 -8.52 7.16
CA ILE A 214 -5.12 -7.78 6.04
C ILE A 214 -6.64 -7.75 6.19
N ARG A 215 -7.29 -8.85 6.56
CA ARG A 215 -8.74 -8.90 6.79
C ARG A 215 -9.16 -7.97 7.92
N VAL A 216 -8.43 -7.97 9.04
CA VAL A 216 -8.69 -7.07 10.18
C VAL A 216 -8.52 -5.61 9.77
N ALA A 217 -7.40 -5.26 9.13
CA ALA A 217 -7.12 -3.88 8.69
C ALA A 217 -8.21 -3.36 7.73
N ARG A 218 -8.64 -4.18 6.78
CA ARG A 218 -9.72 -3.82 5.84
C ARG A 218 -11.09 -3.76 6.53
N GLY A 219 -11.36 -4.61 7.50
CA GLY A 219 -12.56 -4.52 8.34
C GLY A 219 -12.61 -3.20 9.13
N LEU A 220 -11.48 -2.78 9.72
CA LEU A 220 -11.35 -1.49 10.39
C LEU A 220 -11.48 -0.31 9.42
N ALA A 221 -11.01 -0.44 8.19
CA ALA A 221 -11.22 0.56 7.15
C ALA A 221 -12.71 0.75 6.83
N TRP A 222 -13.46 -0.35 6.72
CA TRP A 222 -14.91 -0.29 6.54
C TRP A 222 -15.60 0.39 7.72
N PHE A 223 -15.28 -0.02 8.95
CA PHE A 223 -15.81 0.61 10.16
C PHE A 223 -15.49 2.11 10.24
N ASN A 224 -14.27 2.52 9.89
CA ASN A 224 -13.93 3.94 9.87
C ASN A 224 -14.62 4.70 8.73
N CYS A 225 -14.96 4.06 7.60
CA CYS A 225 -15.82 4.67 6.60
C CYS A 225 -17.18 5.06 7.19
N ASP A 226 -17.82 4.14 7.92
CA ASP A 226 -19.11 4.40 8.59
C ASP A 226 -18.99 5.59 9.56
N ARG A 227 -17.93 5.62 10.38
CA ARG A 227 -17.67 6.73 11.30
C ARG A 227 -17.38 8.07 10.60
N LEU A 228 -16.76 8.04 9.42
CA LEU A 228 -16.49 9.27 8.66
C LEU A 228 -17.75 9.84 7.99
N LEU A 229 -18.75 9.00 7.75
CA LEU A 229 -20.05 9.41 7.22
C LEU A 229 -20.91 10.05 8.31
N ASP A 230 -20.87 9.50 9.52
CA ASP A 230 -21.53 10.05 10.70
C ASP A 230 -20.95 11.43 11.08
N PRO A 231 -21.74 12.52 11.01
CA PRO A 231 -21.27 13.85 11.39
C PRO A 231 -20.72 13.94 12.82
N ASP A 232 -21.27 13.16 13.76
CA ASP A 232 -20.90 13.23 15.18
C ASP A 232 -19.57 12.51 15.45
N ALA A 233 -19.26 11.46 14.68
CA ALA A 233 -18.03 10.67 14.82
C ALA A 233 -16.92 11.08 13.83
N ARG A 234 -17.21 11.93 12.84
CA ARG A 234 -16.32 12.22 11.70
C ARG A 234 -14.95 12.73 12.12
N ASP A 235 -14.89 13.72 13.00
CA ASP A 235 -13.63 14.36 13.39
C ASP A 235 -12.77 13.40 14.22
N GLU A 236 -13.41 12.60 15.08
CA GLU A 236 -12.72 11.56 15.84
C GLU A 236 -12.17 10.46 14.92
N ALA A 237 -12.97 10.02 13.94
CA ALA A 237 -12.55 9.03 12.94
C ALA A 237 -11.39 9.54 12.10
N MET A 238 -11.46 10.78 11.60
CA MET A 238 -10.37 11.42 10.85
C MET A 238 -9.10 11.50 11.70
N GLY A 239 -9.23 11.90 12.97
CA GLY A 239 -8.12 11.93 13.92
C GLY A 239 -7.51 10.55 14.17
N SER A 240 -8.36 9.51 14.28
CA SER A 240 -7.94 8.12 14.47
C SER A 240 -7.11 7.63 13.27
N ILE A 241 -7.68 7.67 12.06
CA ILE A 241 -7.00 7.19 10.84
C ILE A 241 -5.72 7.96 10.53
N SER A 242 -5.64 9.24 10.93
CA SER A 242 -4.46 10.09 10.74
C SER A 242 -3.30 9.76 11.70
N ARG A 243 -3.58 9.09 12.83
CA ARG A 243 -2.55 8.72 13.84
C ARG A 243 -2.19 7.23 13.81
N SER A 244 -3.05 6.36 13.28
CA SER A 244 -2.84 4.91 13.25
C SER A 244 -1.49 4.49 12.69
N THR A 245 -1.07 5.10 11.58
CA THR A 245 0.21 4.77 10.92
C THR A 245 1.41 5.13 11.79
N ALA A 246 1.41 6.33 12.39
CA ALA A 246 2.49 6.73 13.30
C ALA A 246 2.59 5.83 14.52
N ALA A 247 1.44 5.44 15.09
CA ALA A 247 1.39 4.50 16.22
C ALA A 247 1.96 3.12 15.82
N PHE A 248 1.58 2.61 14.64
CA PHE A 248 2.11 1.34 14.12
C PHE A 248 3.63 1.40 13.87
N ILE A 249 4.13 2.48 13.26
CA ILE A 249 5.57 2.69 13.05
C ILE A 249 6.32 2.70 14.38
N ALA A 250 5.78 3.40 15.39
CA ALA A 250 6.39 3.50 16.71
C ALA A 250 6.45 2.14 17.41
N GLU A 251 5.33 1.40 17.44
CA GLU A 251 5.25 0.06 18.03
C GLU A 251 6.19 -0.93 17.33
N PHE A 252 6.22 -0.92 16.00
CA PHE A 252 7.08 -1.83 15.23
C PHE A 252 8.57 -1.56 15.46
N ARG A 253 8.98 -0.28 15.54
CA ARG A 253 10.40 0.09 15.69
C ARG A 253 10.90 0.06 17.12
N SER A 254 10.03 0.38 18.07
CA SER A 254 10.35 0.47 19.49
C SER A 254 9.25 -0.19 20.30
N PRO A 255 9.12 -1.53 20.27
CA PRO A 255 8.11 -2.23 21.04
C PRO A 255 8.21 -1.84 22.52
N ASP A 256 7.07 -1.79 23.21
CA ASP A 256 7.01 -1.47 24.64
C ASP A 256 7.81 -2.47 25.49
N ASP A 257 7.91 -3.73 25.04
CA ASP A 257 8.75 -4.75 25.65
C ASP A 257 10.25 -4.51 25.36
N TRP A 258 10.99 -4.14 26.41
CA TRP A 258 12.44 -3.88 26.36
C TRP A 258 13.25 -5.07 25.82
N ARG A 259 12.82 -6.31 26.04
CA ARG A 259 13.52 -7.50 25.53
C ARG A 259 13.40 -7.59 24.02
N ARG A 260 12.20 -7.36 23.49
CA ARG A 260 11.95 -7.30 22.04
C ARG A 260 12.71 -6.15 21.41
N ARG A 261 12.69 -4.98 22.04
CA ARG A 261 13.45 -3.80 21.58
C ARG A 261 14.94 -4.09 21.45
N HIS A 262 15.57 -4.68 22.46
CA HIS A 262 16.98 -5.05 22.38
C HIS A 262 17.24 -6.14 21.33
N ALA A 263 16.38 -7.16 21.24
CA ALA A 263 16.51 -8.20 20.21
C ALA A 263 16.43 -7.60 18.79
N PHE A 264 15.48 -6.70 18.53
CA PHE A 264 15.37 -5.99 17.26
C PHE A 264 16.58 -5.11 16.97
N GLN A 265 17.09 -4.34 17.95
CA GLN A 265 18.29 -3.52 17.76
C GLN A 265 19.52 -4.37 17.41
N VAL A 266 19.71 -5.50 18.10
CA VAL A 266 20.80 -6.44 17.82
C VAL A 266 20.62 -7.07 16.43
N LEU A 267 19.42 -7.52 16.08
CA LEU A 267 19.11 -8.06 14.75
C LEU A 267 19.42 -7.02 13.66
N ARG A 268 19.05 -5.76 13.87
CA ARG A 268 19.32 -4.67 12.92
C ARG A 268 20.81 -4.36 12.78
N ALA A 269 21.57 -4.43 13.86
CA ALA A 269 23.01 -4.24 13.83
C ALA A 269 23.74 -5.41 13.13
N LEU A 270 23.25 -6.64 13.30
CA LEU A 270 23.89 -7.85 12.79
C LEU A 270 23.46 -8.24 11.37
N VAL A 271 22.27 -7.84 10.93
CA VAL A 271 21.75 -8.12 9.59
C VAL A 271 21.91 -6.87 8.73
N PRO A 272 23.01 -6.73 7.97
CA PRO A 272 23.19 -5.59 7.08
C PRO A 272 22.06 -5.54 6.06
N SER A 273 21.63 -4.34 5.70
CA SER A 273 20.67 -4.14 4.61
C SER A 273 21.22 -4.77 3.33
N ARG A 274 20.60 -5.87 2.89
CA ARG A 274 20.91 -6.56 1.63
C ARG A 274 20.08 -6.01 0.48
N ARG A 275 19.71 -4.72 0.55
CA ARG A 275 18.96 -4.05 -0.50
C ARG A 275 19.75 -4.07 -1.80
N GLN A 276 19.05 -4.37 -2.88
CA GLN A 276 19.49 -4.09 -4.24
C GLN A 276 18.46 -3.20 -4.93
N TRP A 277 18.92 -2.56 -5.98
CA TRP A 277 18.09 -1.83 -6.90
C TRP A 277 18.18 -2.52 -8.25
N PRO A 278 17.05 -2.71 -8.96
CA PRO A 278 17.08 -3.24 -10.32
C PRO A 278 17.90 -2.30 -11.22
N ALA A 279 18.46 -2.86 -12.30
CA ALA A 279 19.15 -2.07 -13.29
C ALA A 279 18.20 -1.04 -13.93
N PRO A 280 18.69 0.14 -14.36
CA PRO A 280 17.87 1.08 -15.11
C PRO A 280 17.25 0.39 -16.33
N GLY A 281 15.93 0.53 -16.50
CA GLY A 281 15.20 -0.11 -17.60
C GLY A 281 14.75 -1.55 -17.34
N THR A 282 14.97 -2.13 -16.15
CA THR A 282 14.37 -3.43 -15.79
C THR A 282 12.84 -3.33 -15.92
N PRO A 283 12.21 -4.17 -16.77
CA PRO A 283 10.78 -4.10 -17.00
C PRO A 283 9.94 -4.24 -15.72
N VAL A 284 8.77 -3.60 -15.74
CA VAL A 284 7.72 -3.73 -14.73
C VAL A 284 6.52 -4.34 -15.43
N GLU A 285 6.51 -5.67 -15.53
CA GLU A 285 5.51 -6.42 -16.28
C GLU A 285 4.46 -7.03 -15.35
N ALA A 286 3.20 -6.96 -15.79
CA ALA A 286 2.12 -7.74 -15.21
C ALA A 286 2.31 -9.21 -15.64
N LEU A 287 1.94 -10.16 -14.76
CA LEU A 287 1.90 -11.56 -15.17
C LEU A 287 0.98 -11.71 -16.38
N ARG A 288 1.43 -12.47 -17.38
CA ARG A 288 0.60 -12.90 -18.51
C ARG A 288 -0.46 -13.88 -18.04
#